data_AF-A0A0K8QRN3-F1
#
_entry.id   AF-A0A0K8QRN3-F1
#
_cell.length_a   1.000
_cell.length_b   1.000
_cell.length_c   1.000
_cell.angle_alpha   90.00
_cell.angle_beta   90.00
_cell.angle_gamma   90.00
#
_symmetry.space_group_name_H-M   'P 1'
#
loop_
_entity.id
_entity.type
_entity.pdbx_description
1 polymer ?
#
loop_
_entity_poly.entity_id
_entity_poly.type
_entity_poly.pdbx_seq_one_letter_code
_entity_poly.pdbx_strand_id
1 'polypeptide(L)'
;MGDPYVIKWDVIDINDMDRFVIRFERVHSQWRQGVWLSTDGGIEIKGNIYPSIYIWSDAEPKETEFLCHTALGKLHVYNVWDRGRGVNSQAYSSGMKIEKTKKGLRYACNDIGFDTSFDKLVFVLEKIN
;
A
#
# COMPACT_ATOMS: atom_id res chain seq x y z
N MET A 1 7.78 8.33 22.78
CA MET A 1 6.50 8.62 22.10
C MET A 1 6.75 8.54 20.60
N GLY A 2 5.94 7.79 19.85
CA GLY A 2 6.07 7.70 18.40
C GLY A 2 5.65 9.02 17.72
N ASP A 3 6.17 9.27 16.53
CA ASP A 3 5.74 10.39 15.68
C ASP A 3 4.23 10.23 15.38
N PRO A 4 3.36 11.18 15.80
CA PRO A 4 1.91 11.05 15.67
C PRO A 4 1.43 11.03 14.21
N TYR A 5 2.30 11.38 13.26
CA TYR A 5 2.00 11.39 11.82
C TYR A 5 2.35 10.08 11.12
N VAL A 6 2.82 9.07 11.87
CA VAL A 6 3.17 7.76 11.32
C VAL A 6 2.05 6.78 11.63
N ILE A 7 1.44 6.23 10.57
CA ILE A 7 0.41 5.21 10.71
C ILE A 7 0.92 3.85 10.23
N LYS A 8 0.39 2.77 10.79
CA LYS A 8 0.74 1.39 10.38
C LYS A 8 -0.24 0.80 9.38
N TRP A 9 -1.43 1.36 9.31
CA TRP A 9 -2.56 0.86 8.55
C TRP A 9 -3.46 2.04 8.21
N ASP A 10 -3.66 2.26 6.92
CA ASP A 10 -4.61 3.23 6.41
C ASP A 10 -5.95 2.55 6.06
N VAL A 11 -7.04 3.28 6.25
CA VAL A 11 -8.38 2.85 5.85
C VAL A 11 -9.02 3.98 5.09
N ILE A 12 -9.20 3.77 3.79
CA ILE A 12 -9.70 4.76 2.86
C ILE A 12 -11.19 4.49 2.62
N ASP A 13 -12.00 5.55 2.66
CA ASP A 13 -13.39 5.50 2.23
C ASP A 13 -13.46 5.37 0.71
N ILE A 14 -14.16 4.35 0.23
CA ILE A 14 -14.35 4.04 -1.19
C ILE A 14 -15.81 3.65 -1.46
N ASN A 15 -16.22 3.69 -2.72
CA ASN A 15 -17.47 3.06 -3.16
C ASN A 15 -17.18 1.68 -3.75
N ASP A 16 -18.23 0.85 -3.81
CA ASP A 16 -18.19 -0.37 -4.60
C ASP A 16 -17.84 -0.05 -6.06
N MET A 17 -17.01 -0.90 -6.67
CA MET A 17 -16.51 -0.75 -8.03
C MET A 17 -15.62 0.48 -8.27
N ASP A 18 -15.09 1.11 -7.21
CA ASP A 18 -14.04 2.11 -7.36
C ASP A 18 -12.78 1.46 -7.94
N ARG A 19 -12.17 2.14 -8.93
CA ARG A 19 -10.96 1.67 -9.61
C ARG A 19 -9.76 2.49 -9.19
N PHE A 20 -8.68 1.80 -8.89
CA PHE A 20 -7.44 2.43 -8.48
C PHE A 20 -6.27 1.98 -9.36
N VAL A 21 -5.28 2.84 -9.45
CA VAL A 21 -3.93 2.49 -9.89
C VAL A 21 -2.95 2.71 -8.74
N ILE A 22 -2.08 1.72 -8.53
CA ILE A 22 -0.91 1.86 -7.67
C ILE A 22 0.35 1.97 -8.53
N ARG A 23 1.23 2.92 -8.18
CA ARG A 23 2.52 3.12 -8.85
C ARG A 23 3.62 3.31 -7.82
N PHE A 24 4.73 2.60 -7.99
CA PHE A 24 5.91 2.72 -7.15
C PHE A 24 6.84 3.80 -7.69
N GLU A 25 7.08 4.85 -6.92
CA GLU A 25 7.93 5.96 -7.33
C GLU A 25 9.39 5.74 -6.96
N ARG A 26 9.63 5.10 -5.81
CA ARG A 26 10.97 4.86 -5.29
C ARG A 26 10.99 3.67 -4.34
N VAL A 27 12.09 2.94 -4.37
CA VAL A 27 12.43 1.91 -3.38
C VAL A 27 13.87 2.16 -2.94
N HIS A 28 14.07 2.38 -1.64
CA HIS A 28 15.40 2.53 -1.04
C HIS A 28 15.56 1.57 0.14
N SER A 29 15.45 0.27 -0.17
CA SER A 29 15.63 -0.80 0.79
C SER A 29 16.35 -1.97 0.11
N GLN A 30 17.15 -2.70 0.89
CA GLN A 30 17.76 -3.96 0.46
C GLN A 30 16.75 -5.12 0.47
N TRP A 31 15.57 -4.92 1.08
CA TRP A 31 14.51 -5.91 1.14
C TRP A 31 13.49 -5.65 0.05
N ARG A 32 12.82 -6.72 -0.37
CA ARG A 32 11.69 -6.60 -1.29
C ARG A 32 10.60 -5.79 -0.62
N GLN A 33 10.04 -4.80 -1.32
CA GLN A 33 9.01 -3.90 -0.78
C GLN A 33 7.71 -4.06 -1.55
N GLY A 34 6.59 -3.83 -0.88
CA GLY A 34 5.28 -3.90 -1.50
C GLY A 34 4.20 -3.27 -0.64
N VAL A 35 2.98 -3.43 -1.10
CA VAL A 35 1.77 -2.95 -0.44
C VAL A 35 0.78 -4.09 -0.34
N TRP A 36 0.17 -4.23 0.82
CA TRP A 36 -0.98 -5.10 0.99
C TRP A 36 -2.26 -4.29 0.88
N LEU A 37 -3.25 -4.86 0.18
CA LEU A 37 -4.56 -4.27 -0.06
C LEU A 37 -5.66 -5.27 0.27
N SER A 38 -6.77 -4.79 0.83
CA SER A 38 -7.96 -5.60 1.07
C SER A 38 -9.21 -4.74 1.22
N THR A 39 -10.35 -5.32 0.86
CA THR A 39 -11.69 -4.83 1.16
C THR A 39 -12.51 -6.01 1.71
N ASP A 40 -13.72 -5.75 2.18
CA ASP A 40 -14.67 -6.79 2.61
C ASP A 40 -15.24 -7.63 1.45
N GLY A 41 -15.27 -7.09 0.22
CA GLY A 41 -15.71 -7.81 -0.98
C GLY A 41 -14.59 -8.38 -1.86
N GLY A 42 -13.35 -7.96 -1.61
CA GLY A 42 -12.16 -8.39 -2.36
C GLY A 42 -11.64 -7.37 -3.38
N ILE A 43 -10.40 -7.61 -3.81
CA ILE A 43 -9.67 -6.85 -4.82
C ILE A 43 -9.65 -7.65 -6.11
N GLU A 44 -10.13 -7.07 -7.20
CA GLU A 44 -10.08 -7.69 -8.53
C GLU A 44 -8.88 -7.20 -9.34
N ILE A 45 -8.06 -8.15 -9.80
CA ILE A 45 -6.95 -7.91 -10.72
C ILE A 45 -7.02 -8.92 -11.86
N LYS A 46 -7.01 -8.40 -13.10
CA LYS A 46 -7.08 -9.21 -14.33
C LYS A 46 -8.24 -10.22 -14.31
N GLY A 47 -9.42 -9.77 -13.87
CA GLY A 47 -10.66 -10.58 -13.83
C GLY A 47 -10.74 -11.61 -12.70
N ASN A 48 -9.75 -11.66 -11.80
CA ASN A 48 -9.75 -12.56 -10.64
C ASN A 48 -9.92 -11.75 -9.35
N ILE A 49 -10.83 -12.19 -8.48
CA ILE A 49 -11.12 -11.54 -7.20
C ILE A 49 -10.37 -12.25 -6.08
N TYR A 50 -9.66 -11.48 -5.27
CA TYR A 50 -8.89 -11.97 -4.13
C TYR A 50 -9.39 -11.29 -2.85
N PRO A 51 -9.55 -12.00 -1.72
CA PRO A 51 -9.90 -11.38 -0.44
C PRO A 51 -8.91 -10.29 0.00
N SER A 52 -7.63 -10.50 -0.34
CA SER A 52 -6.56 -9.52 -0.19
C SER A 52 -5.43 -9.82 -1.17
N ILE A 53 -4.57 -8.83 -1.41
CA ILE A 53 -3.43 -9.00 -2.31
C ILE A 53 -2.18 -8.26 -1.83
N TYR A 54 -1.01 -8.82 -2.13
CA TYR A 54 0.27 -8.12 -2.06
C TYR A 54 0.68 -7.67 -3.47
N ILE A 55 0.85 -6.37 -3.66
CA ILE A 55 1.45 -5.80 -4.87
C ILE A 55 2.88 -5.43 -4.55
N TRP A 56 3.83 -6.08 -5.22
CA TRP A 56 5.26 -5.91 -4.99
C TRP A 56 5.88 -4.93 -5.98
N SER A 57 6.84 -4.12 -5.52
CA SER A 57 7.46 -3.07 -6.33
C SER A 57 8.39 -3.59 -7.44
N ASP A 58 8.79 -4.87 -7.34
CA ASP A 58 9.59 -5.58 -8.33
C ASP A 58 8.75 -6.32 -9.38
N ALA A 59 7.43 -6.33 -9.23
CA ALA A 59 6.54 -6.91 -10.22
C ALA A 59 6.40 -5.99 -11.46
N GLU A 60 6.23 -6.62 -12.62
CA GLU A 60 5.82 -5.93 -13.85
C GLU A 60 4.33 -6.17 -14.11
N PRO A 61 3.58 -5.17 -14.62
CA PRO A 61 4.01 -3.80 -14.94
C PRO A 61 4.24 -2.90 -13.71
N LYS A 62 4.99 -1.79 -13.90
CA LYS A 62 5.28 -0.77 -12.86
C LYS A 62 4.06 -0.07 -12.26
N GLU A 63 2.92 -0.16 -12.95
CA GLU A 63 1.62 0.33 -12.50
C GLU A 63 0.65 -0.84 -12.47
N THR A 64 -0.06 -1.01 -11.36
CA THR A 64 -1.08 -2.06 -11.24
C THR A 64 -2.44 -1.42 -11.04
N GLU A 65 -3.32 -1.63 -12.01
CA GLU A 65 -4.73 -1.32 -11.87
C GLU A 65 -5.46 -2.44 -11.11
N PHE A 66 -6.39 -2.05 -10.25
CA PHE A 66 -7.28 -2.96 -9.55
C PHE A 66 -8.64 -2.33 -9.32
N LEU A 67 -9.64 -3.18 -9.19
CA LEU A 67 -11.02 -2.79 -8.88
C LEU A 67 -11.38 -3.28 -7.48
N CYS A 68 -12.04 -2.44 -6.70
CA CYS A 68 -12.46 -2.76 -5.35
C CYS A 68 -13.92 -3.20 -5.31
N HIS A 69 -14.18 -4.36 -4.72
CA HIS A 69 -15.53 -4.82 -4.37
C HIS A 69 -15.74 -4.61 -2.88
N THR A 70 -16.83 -3.95 -2.47
CA THR A 70 -17.07 -3.62 -1.05
C THR A 70 -18.54 -3.35 -0.75
N ALA A 71 -19.02 -3.85 0.41
CA ALA A 71 -20.32 -3.46 0.96
C ALA A 71 -20.17 -2.43 2.10
N LEU A 72 -19.01 -2.40 2.76
CA LEU A 72 -18.72 -1.49 3.88
C LEU A 72 -18.04 -0.17 3.47
N GLY A 73 -17.62 -0.05 2.21
CA GLY A 73 -17.00 1.14 1.64
C GLY A 73 -15.59 1.41 2.16
N LYS A 74 -14.79 0.37 2.44
CA LYS A 74 -13.45 0.50 3.06
C LYS A 74 -12.38 -0.23 2.25
N LEU A 75 -11.31 0.50 1.91
CA LEU A 75 -10.06 -0.06 1.38
C LEU A 75 -8.96 0.03 2.43
N HIS A 76 -8.41 -1.12 2.79
CA HIS A 76 -7.33 -1.27 3.75
C HIS A 76 -5.97 -1.29 3.06
N VAL A 77 -5.03 -0.48 3.53
CA VAL A 77 -3.70 -0.32 2.91
C VAL A 77 -2.61 -0.32 3.96
N TYR A 78 -1.54 -1.11 3.75
CA TYR A 78 -0.28 -0.94 4.51
C TYR A 78 0.95 -1.42 3.73
N ASN A 79 2.12 -0.88 4.08
CA ASN A 79 3.39 -1.31 3.50
C ASN A 79 3.84 -2.67 4.05
N VAL A 80 4.45 -3.46 3.18
CA VAL A 80 5.01 -4.77 3.50
C VAL A 80 6.43 -4.88 2.96
N TRP A 81 7.22 -5.77 3.56
CA TRP A 81 8.55 -6.12 3.06
C TRP A 81 8.84 -7.61 3.23
N ASP A 82 9.79 -8.13 2.45
CA ASP A 82 10.28 -9.51 2.59
C ASP A 82 11.81 -9.53 2.62
N ARG A 83 12.36 -10.18 3.64
CA ARG A 83 13.79 -10.35 3.90
C ARG A 83 14.36 -11.65 3.31
N GLY A 84 13.61 -12.32 2.43
CA GLY A 84 13.87 -13.66 1.94
C GLY A 84 13.42 -14.77 2.90
N ARG A 85 12.53 -14.44 3.86
CA ARG A 85 12.02 -15.38 4.88
C ARG A 85 10.51 -15.26 5.08
N GLY A 86 9.82 -14.61 4.14
CA GLY A 86 8.39 -14.36 4.20
C GLY A 86 8.06 -12.91 4.51
N VAL A 87 6.78 -12.59 4.31
CA VAL A 87 6.24 -11.23 4.39
C VAL A 87 6.23 -10.72 5.83
N ASN A 88 6.67 -9.48 6.00
CA ASN A 88 6.67 -8.75 7.25
C ASN A 88 5.92 -7.42 7.06
N SER A 89 5.28 -6.95 8.13
CA SER A 89 4.52 -5.69 8.15
C SER A 89 4.35 -5.20 9.60
N GLN A 90 3.95 -3.94 9.78
CA GLN A 90 3.45 -3.36 11.03
C GLN A 90 4.34 -3.52 12.28
N ALA A 91 5.64 -3.76 12.10
CA ALA A 91 6.65 -3.82 13.15
C ALA A 91 6.73 -2.51 13.96
N TYR A 92 7.39 -2.55 15.11
CA TYR A 92 7.44 -1.42 16.05
C TYR A 92 7.88 -0.10 15.40
N SER A 93 8.92 -0.13 14.55
CA SER A 93 9.49 1.04 13.88
C SER A 93 9.02 1.24 12.43
N SER A 94 8.11 0.39 11.94
CA SER A 94 7.53 0.55 10.60
C SER A 94 6.38 1.52 10.59
N GLY A 95 6.09 2.07 9.42
CA GLY A 95 4.86 2.80 9.17
C GLY A 95 4.92 3.62 7.91
N MET A 96 3.92 4.48 7.77
CA MET A 96 3.68 5.28 6.58
C MET A 96 3.37 6.71 6.98
N LYS A 97 3.92 7.65 6.22
CA LYS A 97 3.50 9.05 6.19
C LYS A 97 2.69 9.26 4.91
N ILE A 98 1.52 9.88 5.05
CA ILE A 98 0.57 10.09 3.95
C ILE A 98 0.55 11.56 3.57
N GLU A 99 0.63 11.81 2.27
CA GLU A 99 0.44 13.11 1.64
C GLU A 99 -0.73 13.03 0.66
N LYS A 100 -1.68 13.98 0.74
CA LYS A 100 -2.73 14.11 -0.28
C LYS A 100 -2.13 14.75 -1.53
N THR A 101 -2.35 14.13 -2.68
CA THR A 101 -1.96 14.69 -3.98
C THR A 101 -3.19 15.21 -4.72
N LYS A 102 -2.99 15.80 -5.90
CA LYS A 102 -4.11 16.20 -6.78
C LYS A 102 -4.94 15.01 -7.30
N LYS A 103 -4.38 13.79 -7.28
CA LYS A 103 -4.95 12.60 -7.93
C LYS A 103 -5.23 11.44 -6.96
N GLY A 104 -4.86 11.57 -5.69
CA GLY A 104 -5.01 10.51 -4.70
C GLY A 104 -4.10 10.71 -3.50
N LEU A 105 -3.46 9.64 -3.06
CA LEU A 105 -2.62 9.61 -1.88
C LEU A 105 -1.22 9.15 -2.24
N ARG A 106 -0.21 9.79 -1.64
CA ARG A 106 1.19 9.41 -1.72
C ARG A 106 1.66 8.93 -0.36
N TYR A 107 2.29 7.76 -0.35
CA TYR A 107 2.77 7.09 0.85
C TYR A 107 4.28 7.05 0.82
N ALA A 108 4.89 7.56 1.89
CA ALA A 108 6.31 7.45 2.18
C ALA A 108 6.47 6.49 3.36
N CYS A 109 7.15 5.37 3.18
CA CYS A 109 7.12 4.25 4.11
C CYS A 109 8.49 3.95 4.72
N ASN A 110 8.45 3.44 5.94
CA ASN A 110 9.58 2.81 6.59
C ASN A 110 9.29 1.32 6.83
N ASP A 111 10.29 0.48 6.61
CA ASP A 111 10.25 -0.94 6.98
C ASP A 111 10.65 -1.11 8.47
N ILE A 112 11.76 -1.78 8.80
CA ILE A 112 12.25 -1.85 10.18
C ILE A 112 13.56 -1.09 10.32
N GLY A 113 13.62 -0.24 11.32
CA GLY A 113 14.83 0.52 11.64
C GLY A 113 14.46 1.86 12.24
N PHE A 114 15.42 2.47 12.93
CA PHE A 114 15.26 3.80 13.52
C PHE A 114 15.71 4.92 12.56
N ASP A 115 16.15 4.56 11.35
CA ASP A 115 16.24 5.50 10.23
C ASP A 115 14.82 5.80 9.75
N THR A 116 14.33 7.00 10.07
CA THR A 116 12.96 7.44 9.83
C THR A 116 12.88 8.46 8.70
N SER A 117 13.72 8.31 7.68
CA SER A 117 13.63 9.07 6.44
C SER A 117 12.36 8.76 5.62
N PHE A 118 11.67 7.64 5.91
CA PHE A 118 10.44 7.19 5.22
C PHE A 118 10.62 7.04 3.70
N ASP A 119 11.81 6.67 3.25
CA ASP A 119 12.15 6.52 1.83
C ASP A 119 12.28 5.06 1.38
N LYS A 120 12.08 4.09 2.28
CA LYS A 120 12.25 2.66 2.01
C LYS A 120 11.34 2.19 0.90
N LEU A 121 10.12 2.70 0.90
CA LEU A 121 9.16 2.56 -0.18
C LEU A 121 8.39 3.88 -0.33
N VAL A 122 8.28 4.36 -1.57
CA VAL A 122 7.40 5.46 -1.94
C VAL A 122 6.47 4.98 -3.05
N PHE A 123 5.17 5.09 -2.81
CA PHE A 123 4.15 4.75 -3.80
C PHE A 123 3.01 5.76 -3.81
N VAL A 124 2.28 5.80 -4.92
CA VAL A 124 1.03 6.55 -5.03
C VAL A 124 -0.13 5.59 -5.26
N LEU A 125 -1.29 5.95 -4.74
CA LEU A 125 -2.56 5.29 -4.94
C LEU A 125 -3.55 6.34 -5.46
N GLU A 126 -3.99 6.18 -6.70
CA GLU A 126 -4.83 7.15 -7.39
C GLU A 126 -6.13 6.48 -7.83
N LYS A 127 -7.26 7.13 -7.55
CA LYS A 127 -8.58 6.70 -8.06
C LYS A 127 -8.71 7.17 -9.51
N ILE A 128 -9.20 6.31 -10.40
CA ILE A 128 -9.21 6.57 -11.85
C ILE A 128 -10.60 6.51 -12.51
N ASN A 129 -11.68 6.52 -11.70
CA ASN A 129 -13.07 6.60 -12.17
C ASN A 129 -13.90 7.62 -11.39
#